data_AF-A0A447S151-F1
#
_entry.id   AF-A0A447S151-F1
#
_cell.length_a   1.000
_cell.length_b   1.000
_cell.length_c   1.000
_cell.angle_alpha   90.00
_cell.angle_beta   90.00
_cell.angle_gamma   90.00
#
_symmetry.space_group_name_H-M   'P 1'
#
loop_
_entity.id
_entity.type
_entity.pdbx_description
1 polymer ?
#
loop_
_entity_poly.entity_id
_entity_poly.type
_entity_poly.pdbx_seq_one_letter_code
_entity_poly.pdbx_strand_id
1 'polypeptide(L)' 'MDEYNQPQVNISLDSAGGNIMSNFTKDNIGKPMATLFVEYKDSGKKDANGRAILAKEEEVINIANIQSASG' A
#
# COMPACT_ATOMS: atom_id res chain seq x y z
N MET A 1 19.56 12.32 -12.14
CA MET A 1 20.28 11.34 -11.31
C MET A 1 20.20 11.91 -9.91
N ASP A 2 19.24 11.44 -9.12
CA ASP A 2 19.03 11.94 -7.76
C ASP A 2 19.66 10.95 -6.75
N GLU A 3 20.16 11.52 -5.67
CA GLU A 3 21.37 11.13 -4.95
C GLU A 3 21.10 10.29 -3.68
N TYR A 4 20.07 9.45 -3.73
CA TYR A 4 19.82 8.48 -2.66
C TYR A 4 19.65 7.11 -3.29
N ASN A 5 20.63 6.23 -3.07
CA ASN A 5 20.61 4.81 -3.42
C ASN A 5 19.56 4.03 -2.58
N GLN A 6 18.43 4.67 -2.28
CA GLN A 6 17.31 4.17 -1.53
C GLN A 6 16.27 3.65 -2.54
N PRO A 7 15.69 2.45 -2.31
CA PRO A 7 14.67 1.91 -3.19
C PRO A 7 13.50 2.89 -3.27
N GLN A 8 13.23 3.38 -4.48
CA GLN A 8 12.12 4.30 -4.74
C GLN A 8 10.91 3.50 -5.25
N VAL A 9 9.77 3.66 -4.59
CA VAL A 9 8.50 3.04 -5.00
C VAL A 9 7.62 4.11 -5.64
N ASN A 10 7.26 3.89 -6.90
CA ASN A 10 6.33 4.75 -7.63
C ASN A 10 4.96 4.08 -7.70
N ILE A 11 3.92 4.78 -7.23
CA ILE A 11 2.53 4.31 -7.29
C ILE A 11 1.81 5.14 -8.35
N SER A 12 1.30 4.49 -9.40
CA SER A 12 0.45 5.14 -10.39
C SER A 12 -1.01 4.88 -10.03
N LEU A 13 -1.77 5.95 -9.86
CA LEU A 13 -3.21 5.90 -9.58
C LEU A 13 -3.97 6.40 -10.80
N ASP A 14 -5.20 5.91 -10.96
CA ASP A 14 -6.15 6.51 -11.91
C ASP A 14 -6.67 7.87 -11.40
N SER A 15 -7.48 8.56 -12.19
CA SER A 15 -7.98 9.89 -11.81
C SER A 15 -8.77 9.89 -10.49
N ALA A 16 -9.56 8.83 -10.24
CA ALA A 16 -10.34 8.70 -9.00
C ALA A 16 -9.42 8.47 -7.79
N GLY A 17 -8.50 7.51 -7.89
CA GLY A 17 -7.51 7.21 -6.85
C GLY A 17 -6.58 8.38 -6.59
N GLY A 18 -6.13 9.08 -7.63
CA GLY A 18 -5.30 10.28 -7.53
C GLY A 18 -5.99 11.42 -6.79
N ASN A 19 -7.29 11.64 -7.03
CA ASN A 19 -8.05 12.65 -6.30
C ASN A 19 -8.21 12.32 -4.81
N ILE A 20 -8.52 11.06 -4.48
CA ILE A 20 -8.63 10.60 -3.10
C ILE A 20 -7.28 10.77 -2.38
N MET A 21 -6.20 10.31 -3.02
CA MET A 21 -4.86 10.38 -2.46
C MET A 21 -4.39 11.83 -2.31
N SER A 22 -4.69 12.71 -3.27
CA SER A 22 -4.36 14.14 -3.21
C SER A 22 -5.05 14.82 -2.04
N ASN A 23 -6.36 14.59 -1.86
CA ASN A 23 -7.11 15.14 -0.73
C ASN A 23 -6.58 14.60 0.61
N PHE A 24 -6.34 13.29 0.69
CA PHE A 24 -5.78 12.68 1.91
C PHE A 24 -4.38 13.22 2.23
N THR A 25 -3.53 13.38 1.22
CA THR A 25 -2.15 13.89 1.37
C THR A 25 -2.15 15.30 1.95
N LYS A 26 -3.00 16.20 1.45
CA LYS A 26 -3.09 17.59 1.92
C LYS A 26 -3.34 17.69 3.43
N ASP A 27 -4.20 16.84 3.97
CA ASP A 27 -4.59 16.86 5.40
C ASP A 27 -3.62 16.10 6.32
N ASN A 28 -2.64 15.39 5.74
CA ASN A 28 -1.77 14.46 6.45
C ASN A 28 -0.27 14.67 6.18
N ILE A 29 0.13 15.81 5.61
CA ILE A 29 1.55 16.17 5.41
C ILE A 29 2.32 16.05 6.73
N GLY A 30 3.49 15.39 6.67
CA GLY A 30 4.38 15.16 7.81
C GLY A 30 4.00 13.97 8.69
N LYS A 31 2.84 13.34 8.48
CA LYS A 31 2.46 12.11 9.19
C LYS A 31 3.10 10.88 8.54
N PRO A 32 3.36 9.81 9.32
CA PRO A 32 3.80 8.54 8.77
C PRO A 32 2.68 7.90 7.94
N MET A 33 3.09 7.24 6.85
CA MET A 33 2.29 6.46 5.92
C MET A 33 2.94 5.09 5.78
N ALA A 34 2.14 4.04 5.91
CA ALA A 34 2.58 2.66 5.73
C ALA A 34 1.96 2.08 4.46
N THR A 35 2.77 1.38 3.67
CA THR A 35 2.27 0.56 2.56
C THR A 35 1.98 -0.84 3.11
N LEU A 36 0.70 -1.21 3.15
CA LEU A 36 0.24 -2.52 3.56
C LEU A 36 0.12 -3.43 2.32
N PHE A 37 0.93 -4.49 2.27
CA PHE A 37 0.77 -5.57 1.32
C PHE A 37 -0.21 -6.59 1.90
N VAL A 38 -1.21 -6.97 1.10
CA VAL A 38 -2.22 -7.95 1.50
C VAL A 38 -2.26 -9.05 0.44
N GLU A 39 -2.03 -10.28 0.85
CA GLU A 39 -2.10 -11.46 0.00
C GLU A 39 -3.06 -12.49 0.60
N TYR A 40 -3.77 -13.22 -0.27
CA TYR A 40 -4.61 -14.34 0.14
C TYR A 40 -3.94 -15.65 -0.28
N LYS A 41 -3.42 -16.40 0.68
CA LYS A 41 -2.78 -17.70 0.45
C LYS A 41 -3.69 -18.85 0.83
N ASP A 42 -3.47 -20.02 0.22
CA ASP A 42 -4.15 -21.23 0.66
C ASP A 42 -3.76 -21.53 2.11
N SER A 43 -4.76 -21.58 3.00
CA SER A 43 -4.54 -21.89 4.42
C SER A 43 -4.18 -23.35 4.69
N GLY A 44 -4.21 -24.20 3.65
CA GLY A 44 -4.09 -25.65 3.77
C GLY A 44 -5.34 -26.32 4.34
N LYS A 45 -6.40 -25.54 4.62
CA LYS A 45 -7.70 -26.02 5.12
C LYS A 45 -8.73 -25.95 4.02
N LYS A 46 -9.67 -26.89 4.04
CA LYS A 46 -10.84 -26.90 3.15
C LYS A 46 -12.11 -26.66 3.95
N ASP A 47 -13.06 -25.95 3.35
CA ASP A 47 -14.40 -25.79 3.90
C ASP A 47 -15.20 -27.11 3.80
N ALA A 48 -16.42 -27.12 4.35
CA ALA A 48 -17.31 -28.28 4.31
C ALA A 48 -17.68 -28.73 2.88
N ASN A 49 -17.47 -27.88 1.87
CA ASN A 49 -17.73 -28.14 0.46
C ASN A 49 -16.45 -28.50 -0.32
N GLY A 50 -15.32 -28.67 0.36
CA GLY A 50 -14.04 -29.02 -0.25
C GLY A 50 -13.29 -27.86 -0.92
N ARG A 51 -13.73 -26.61 -0.76
CA ARG A 51 -13.06 -25.42 -1.29
C ARG A 51 -11.92 -24.98 -0.37
N ALA A 52 -10.81 -24.55 -0.95
CA ALA A 52 -9.68 -24.01 -0.19
C ALA A 52 -10.11 -22.76 0.58
N ILE A 53 -9.86 -22.75 1.88
CA ILE A 53 -10.04 -21.57 2.72
C ILE A 53 -8.79 -20.70 2.50
N LEU A 54 -8.98 -19.49 2.00
CA LEU A 54 -7.88 -18.54 1.85
C LEU A 54 -7.60 -17.87 3.19
N ALA A 55 -6.35 -17.90 3.62
CA ALA A 55 -5.85 -17.11 4.74
C ALA A 55 -5.37 -15.75 4.20
N LYS A 56 -5.81 -14.67 4.86
CA LYS A 56 -5.32 -13.33 4.61
C LYS A 56 -3.99 -13.13 5.34
N GLU A 57 -2.95 -12.82 4.60
CA GLU A 57 -1.67 -12.35 5.13
C GLU A 57 -1.55 -10.84 4.89
N GLU A 58 -1.18 -10.10 5.92
CA GLU A 58 -1.00 -8.65 5.88
C GLU A 58 0.41 -8.32 6.37
N GLU A 59 1.17 -7.56 5.58
CA GLU A 59 2.54 -7.17 5.89
C GLU A 59 2.78 -5.69 5.57
N VAL A 60 3.38 -4.95 6.49
CA VAL A 60 3.82 -3.58 6.21
C VAL A 60 5.17 -3.64 5.52
N ILE A 61 5.18 -3.34 4.22
CA ILE A 61 6.38 -3.45 3.38
C ILE A 61 7.20 -2.17 3.32
N ASN A 62 6.61 -1.02 3.67
CA ASN A 62 7.30 0.26 3.70
C ASN A 62 6.64 1.24 4.66
N ILE A 63 7.45 2.07 5.32
CA ILE A 63 6.99 3.20 6.12
C ILE A 63 7.70 4.46 5.59
N ALA A 64 6.92 5.44 5.17
CA ALA A 64 7.41 6.72 4.68
C ALA A 64 6.65 7.86 5.36
N ASN A 65 7.16 9.09 5.28
CA ASN A 65 6.40 10.26 5.71
C ASN A 65 5.71 10.90 4.49
N ILE A 66 4.49 11.36 4.68
CA ILE A 66 3.73 12.05 3.65
C ILE A 66 4.39 13.41 3.38
N GLN A 67 4.74 13.66 2.12
CA GLN A 67 5.29 14.94 1.67
C GLN A 67 4.29 15.64 0.75
N SER A 68 4.34 16.98 0.71
CA SER A 68 3.60 17.76 -0.28
C SER A 68 4.05 17.35 -1.67
N ALA A 69 3.11 17.31 -2.63
CA ALA A 69 3.51 17.26 -4.03
C ALA A 69 4.33 18.52 -4.33
N SER A 70 5.61 18.34 -4.62
CA SER A 70 6.47 19.41 -5.10
C SER A 70 5.86 19.93 -6.41
N GLY A 71 5.53 21.22 -6.44
CA GLY A 71 5.07 21.91 -7.64
C GLY A 71 6.16 22.00 -8.71
#